data_AF-A0A8C0HM10-F1
#
_entry.id   AF-A0A8C0HM10-F1
#
_cell.length_a   1.000
_cell.length_b   1.000
_cell.length_c   1.000
_cell.angle_alpha   90.00
_cell.angle_beta   90.00
_cell.angle_gamma   90.00
#
_symmetry.space_group_name_H-M   'P 1'
#
loop_
_entity.id
_entity.type
_entity.pdbx_description
1 polymer ?
#
loop_
_entity_poly.entity_id
_entity_poly.type
_entity_poly.pdbx_seq_one_letter_code
_entity_poly.pdbx_strand_id
1 'polypeptide(L)'
;MLQHCQRAPSPKGSPEGCGETRRGLTRAFRIKEPPKRKEVDRWTEKRALFGVYDNVGILGGFRLHPKNLIVGPKWLQGWKGNELQRCIRKKQMVGDRMFVEDYHKLNKRIRYLYRRFNRTGKHR
;
A
#
# COMPACT_ATOMS: atom_id res chain seq x y z
N MET A 1 -20.91 37.05 58.73
CA MET A 1 -20.96 36.12 57.58
C MET A 1 -19.61 35.42 57.46
N LEU A 2 -19.37 34.41 58.31
CA LEU A 2 -18.22 33.51 58.20
C LEU A 2 -18.48 32.51 57.07
N GLN A 3 -17.67 32.51 56.03
CA GLN A 3 -17.63 31.38 55.09
C GLN A 3 -16.48 30.46 55.49
N HIS A 4 -16.87 29.29 56.02
CA HIS A 4 -15.96 28.19 56.36
C HIS A 4 -15.40 27.57 55.07
N CYS A 5 -14.08 27.56 54.92
CA CYS A 5 -13.38 26.71 53.95
C CYS A 5 -13.60 25.23 54.33
N GLN A 6 -14.34 24.49 53.52
CA GLN A 6 -14.49 23.04 53.67
C GLN A 6 -13.25 22.34 53.06
N ARG A 7 -12.48 21.65 53.91
CA ARG A 7 -11.38 20.75 53.49
C ARG A 7 -11.95 19.52 52.79
N ALA A 8 -11.42 19.19 51.61
CA ALA A 8 -11.65 17.91 50.96
C ALA A 8 -10.95 16.75 51.71
N PRO A 9 -11.52 15.53 51.76
CA PRO A 9 -10.91 14.39 52.41
C PRO A 9 -9.80 13.75 51.53
N SER A 10 -8.70 13.38 52.17
CA SER A 10 -7.54 12.70 51.57
C SER A 10 -7.88 11.32 50.98
N PRO A 11 -7.24 10.89 49.88
CA PRO A 11 -7.41 9.53 49.36
C PRO A 11 -6.74 8.50 50.28
N LYS A 12 -7.47 7.42 50.55
CA LYS A 12 -7.06 6.28 51.39
C LYS A 12 -5.99 5.43 50.66
N GLY A 13 -5.11 4.83 51.47
CA GLY A 13 -3.82 4.26 51.06
C GLY A 13 -3.87 3.10 50.07
N SER A 14 -2.73 2.98 49.37
CA SER A 14 -2.34 1.84 48.52
C SER A 14 -2.02 0.63 49.40
N PRO A 15 -2.46 -0.59 49.07
CA PRO A 15 -1.91 -1.78 49.71
C PRO A 15 -0.53 -2.07 49.10
N GLU A 16 0.50 -2.02 49.93
CA GLU A 16 1.81 -2.59 49.63
C GLU A 16 1.65 -4.11 49.45
N GLY A 17 1.92 -4.58 48.24
CA GLY A 17 1.89 -6.00 47.88
C GLY A 17 3.29 -6.47 47.51
N CYS A 18 3.77 -7.42 48.32
CA CYS A 18 5.07 -8.08 48.31
C CYS A 18 5.66 -8.42 46.93
N GLY A 19 6.99 -8.36 46.88
CA GLY A 19 7.79 -8.79 45.73
C GLY A 19 7.62 -10.27 45.44
N GLU A 20 7.20 -10.59 44.22
CA GLU A 20 7.25 -11.93 43.65
C GLU A 20 7.92 -11.84 42.28
N THR A 21 9.01 -12.60 42.12
CA THR A 21 9.82 -12.65 40.90
C THR A 21 9.02 -13.30 39.76
N ARG A 22 8.41 -12.49 38.87
CA ARG A 22 7.71 -13.01 37.68
C ARG A 22 8.69 -13.43 36.58
N ARG A 23 9.36 -14.58 36.78
CA ARG A 23 9.90 -15.37 35.66
C ARG A 23 8.74 -16.07 34.97
N GLY A 24 8.53 -15.76 33.68
CA GLY A 24 7.70 -16.57 32.78
C GLY A 24 6.27 -16.06 32.56
N LEU A 25 6.10 -14.94 31.86
CA LEU A 25 4.85 -14.65 31.14
C LEU A 25 5.10 -14.95 29.66
N THR A 26 4.58 -16.09 29.21
CA THR A 26 4.43 -16.40 27.78
C THR A 26 3.67 -15.26 27.12
N ARG A 27 4.21 -14.72 26.03
CA ARG A 27 3.60 -13.57 25.33
C ARG A 27 2.16 -13.90 24.97
N ALA A 28 1.20 -13.15 25.53
CA ALA A 28 -0.21 -13.29 25.18
C ALA A 28 -0.41 -13.12 23.67
N PHE A 29 -1.09 -14.07 23.02
CA PHE A 29 -1.46 -13.97 21.62
C PHE A 29 -2.30 -12.72 21.40
N ARG A 30 -1.84 -11.78 20.55
CA ARG A 30 -2.58 -10.56 20.22
C ARG A 30 -3.68 -10.89 19.22
N ILE A 31 -4.83 -11.37 19.70
CA ILE A 31 -6.05 -11.48 18.90
C ILE A 31 -6.70 -10.10 18.84
N LYS A 32 -6.78 -9.52 17.64
CA LYS A 32 -7.52 -8.28 17.40
C LYS A 32 -9.01 -8.60 17.31
N GLU A 33 -9.84 -7.76 17.91
CA GLU A 33 -11.29 -7.86 17.77
C GLU A 33 -11.71 -7.78 16.30
N PRO A 34 -12.80 -8.47 15.90
CA PRO A 34 -13.34 -8.36 14.56
C PRO A 34 -13.61 -6.90 14.19
N PRO A 35 -13.17 -6.44 13.00
CA PRO A 35 -13.42 -5.07 12.58
C PRO A 35 -14.92 -4.85 12.41
N LYS A 36 -15.37 -3.61 12.68
CA LYS A 36 -16.75 -3.21 12.41
C LYS A 36 -17.10 -3.40 10.93
N ARG A 37 -18.37 -3.74 10.66
CA ARG A 37 -18.88 -3.88 9.30
C ARG A 37 -18.66 -2.58 8.53
N LYS A 38 -18.13 -2.70 7.31
CA LYS A 38 -17.97 -1.57 6.39
C LYS A 38 -19.17 -1.56 5.45
N GLU A 39 -20.01 -0.55 5.58
CA GLU A 39 -21.06 -0.30 4.60
C GLU A 39 -20.41 0.18 3.30
N VAL A 40 -20.84 -0.40 2.19
CA VAL A 40 -20.28 -0.10 0.87
C VAL A 40 -21.44 0.09 -0.09
N ASP A 41 -21.61 1.31 -0.57
CA ASP A 41 -22.55 1.62 -1.64
C ASP A 41 -22.11 0.96 -2.96
N ARG A 42 -23.03 0.21 -3.58
CA ARG A 42 -22.80 -0.46 -4.86
C ARG A 42 -23.02 0.47 -6.06
N TRP A 43 -23.79 1.55 -5.89
CA TRP A 43 -24.24 2.43 -6.96
C TRP A 43 -23.54 3.79 -7.00
N THR A 44 -22.35 3.89 -6.41
CA THR A 44 -21.47 5.05 -6.63
C THR A 44 -21.24 5.30 -8.12
N GLU A 45 -21.15 6.58 -8.52
CA GLU A 45 -20.95 7.00 -9.91
C GLU A 45 -19.78 6.28 -10.60
N LYS A 46 -18.64 6.16 -9.91
CA LYS A 46 -17.45 5.46 -10.43
C LYS A 46 -17.72 3.99 -10.77
N ARG A 47 -18.58 3.31 -10.00
CA ARG A 47 -18.95 1.90 -10.26
C ARG A 47 -20.01 1.80 -11.35
N ALA A 48 -21.02 2.67 -11.30
CA ALA A 48 -22.08 2.69 -12.28
C ALA A 48 -21.57 3.00 -13.70
N LEU A 49 -20.60 3.91 -13.83
CA LEU A 49 -20.02 4.33 -15.10
C LEU A 49 -18.74 3.56 -15.51
N PHE A 50 -18.36 2.53 -14.76
CA PHE A 50 -17.15 1.77 -15.08
C PHE A 50 -17.31 0.99 -16.39
N GLY A 51 -16.37 1.15 -17.33
CA GLY A 51 -16.31 0.39 -18.59
C GLY A 51 -17.19 0.92 -19.74
N VAL A 52 -17.91 2.04 -19.55
CA VAL A 52 -18.84 2.60 -20.55
C VAL A 52 -18.17 2.85 -21.91
N TYR A 53 -16.90 3.29 -21.93
CA TYR A 53 -16.18 3.68 -23.15
C TYR A 53 -15.13 2.67 -23.63
N ASP A 54 -15.16 1.42 -23.16
CA ASP A 54 -14.11 0.43 -23.49
C ASP A 54 -14.14 0.00 -24.97
N ASN A 55 -15.33 -0.01 -25.60
CA ASN A 55 -15.51 -0.42 -27.00
C ASN A 55 -15.53 0.75 -28.00
N VAL A 56 -15.10 1.95 -27.57
CA VAL A 56 -15.11 3.17 -28.40
C VAL A 56 -14.33 3.02 -29.71
N GLY A 57 -13.33 2.13 -29.77
CA GLY A 57 -12.60 1.86 -31.00
C GLY A 57 -13.47 1.24 -32.08
N ILE A 58 -14.22 0.18 -31.76
CA ILE A 58 -15.04 -0.55 -32.74
C ILE A 58 -16.28 0.28 -33.11
N LEU A 59 -16.92 0.90 -32.13
CA LEU A 59 -18.15 1.68 -32.34
C LEU A 59 -17.90 3.09 -32.89
N GLY A 60 -16.69 3.64 -32.70
CA GLY A 60 -16.31 4.99 -33.10
C GLY A 60 -15.50 5.08 -34.39
N GLY A 61 -15.54 4.05 -35.24
CA GLY A 61 -14.81 4.03 -36.51
C GLY A 61 -13.28 4.11 -36.35
N PHE A 62 -12.76 3.48 -35.29
CA PHE A 62 -11.33 3.37 -34.96
C PHE A 62 -10.57 4.70 -34.79
N ARG A 63 -11.28 5.81 -34.53
CA ARG A 63 -10.66 7.14 -34.28
C ARG A 63 -9.80 7.18 -33.01
N LEU A 64 -10.18 6.42 -31.98
CA LEU A 64 -9.50 6.36 -30.68
C LEU A 64 -9.31 4.92 -30.24
N HIS A 65 -8.09 4.56 -29.82
CA HIS A 65 -7.80 3.23 -29.29
C HIS A 65 -7.96 3.19 -27.76
N PRO A 66 -8.63 2.18 -27.16
CA PRO A 66 -8.88 2.09 -25.71
C PRO A 66 -7.66 2.30 -24.82
N LYS A 67 -6.48 1.85 -25.28
CA LYS A 67 -5.17 2.08 -24.63
C LYS A 67 -4.89 3.55 -24.25
N ASN A 68 -5.45 4.51 -24.98
CA ASN A 68 -5.25 5.94 -24.75
C ASN A 68 -6.15 6.49 -23.63
N LEU A 69 -7.26 5.82 -23.29
CA LEU A 69 -8.15 6.21 -22.20
C LEU A 69 -7.61 5.78 -20.82
N ILE A 70 -6.66 4.85 -20.78
CA ILE A 70 -6.09 4.34 -19.53
C ILE A 70 -5.24 5.44 -18.86
N VAL A 71 -5.65 5.85 -17.67
CA VAL A 71 -4.88 6.77 -16.83
C VAL A 71 -3.80 5.98 -16.08
N GLY A 72 -2.54 6.38 -16.24
CA GLY A 72 -1.42 5.75 -15.55
C GLY A 72 -0.07 6.28 -16.02
N PRO A 73 1.02 5.68 -15.56
CA PRO A 73 2.35 6.07 -16.01
C PRO A 73 2.48 5.86 -17.53
N LYS A 74 2.91 6.90 -18.26
CA LYS A 74 3.05 6.85 -19.74
C LYS A 74 3.89 5.67 -20.24
N TRP A 75 4.89 5.24 -19.47
CA TRP A 75 5.73 4.10 -19.79
C TRP A 75 5.04 2.72 -19.61
N LEU A 76 3.83 2.67 -19.06
CA LEU A 76 2.99 1.46 -18.90
C LEU A 76 1.69 1.50 -19.71
N GLN A 77 1.29 2.65 -20.25
CA GLN A 77 0.05 2.77 -21.01
C GLN A 77 0.08 1.83 -22.24
N GLY A 78 -0.92 0.95 -22.33
CA GLY A 78 -1.05 0.00 -23.44
C GLY A 78 0.06 -1.05 -23.55
N TRP A 79 0.85 -1.29 -22.49
CA TRP A 79 1.97 -2.22 -22.51
C TRP A 79 1.94 -3.17 -21.30
N LYS A 80 2.27 -4.44 -21.53
CA LYS A 80 2.34 -5.48 -20.50
C LYS A 80 3.67 -6.22 -20.60
N GLY A 81 4.29 -6.49 -19.45
CA GLY A 81 5.49 -7.30 -19.37
C GLY A 81 5.94 -7.59 -17.94
N ASN A 82 7.00 -8.38 -17.82
CA ASN A 82 7.52 -8.80 -16.52
C ASN A 82 8.21 -7.63 -15.78
N GLU A 83 8.59 -7.85 -14.52
CA GLU A 83 9.20 -6.79 -13.71
C GLU A 83 10.51 -6.26 -14.33
N LEU A 84 11.36 -7.14 -14.85
CA LEU A 84 12.62 -6.74 -15.48
C LEU A 84 12.38 -5.83 -16.70
N GLN A 85 11.46 -6.22 -17.58
CA GLN A 85 11.06 -5.44 -18.75
C GLN A 85 10.44 -4.09 -18.34
N ARG A 86 9.61 -4.06 -17.30
CA ARG A 86 9.07 -2.81 -16.73
C ARG A 86 10.18 -1.87 -16.26
N CYS A 87 11.16 -2.39 -15.52
CA CYS A 87 12.28 -1.60 -15.02
C CYS A 87 13.16 -1.06 -16.16
N ILE A 88 13.46 -1.88 -17.17
CA ILE A 88 14.23 -1.47 -18.35
C ILE A 88 13.49 -0.36 -19.12
N ARG A 89 12.20 -0.55 -19.37
CA ARG A 89 11.36 0.43 -20.06
C ARG A 89 11.26 1.75 -19.29
N LYS A 90 11.04 1.69 -17.97
CA LYS A 90 11.03 2.88 -17.10
C LYS A 90 12.36 3.63 -17.17
N LYS A 91 13.49 2.90 -17.14
CA LYS A 91 14.83 3.48 -17.27
C LYS A 91 15.02 4.18 -18.61
N GLN A 92 14.60 3.57 -19.72
CA GLN A 92 14.74 4.16 -21.05
C GLN A 92 13.84 5.38 -21.27
N MET A 93 12.62 5.38 -20.73
CA MET A 93 11.64 6.44 -21.01
C MET A 93 11.70 7.62 -20.03
N VAL A 94 12.04 7.36 -18.76
CA VAL A 94 11.97 8.37 -17.68
C VAL A 94 13.31 8.50 -16.94
N GLY A 95 14.33 7.71 -17.30
CA GLY A 95 15.61 7.66 -16.58
C GLY A 95 16.29 9.02 -16.43
N ASP A 96 16.29 9.83 -17.49
CA ASP A 96 16.96 11.14 -17.52
C ASP A 96 16.36 12.16 -16.55
N ARG A 97 15.09 11.98 -16.18
CA ARG A 97 14.33 12.90 -15.30
C ARG A 97 14.11 12.34 -13.90
N MET A 98 14.67 11.18 -13.59
CA MET A 98 14.52 10.55 -12.27
C MET A 98 15.51 11.14 -11.26
N PHE A 99 15.11 11.15 -9.98
CA PHE A 99 16.03 11.45 -8.89
C PHE A 99 17.20 10.45 -8.86
N VAL A 100 18.39 10.94 -8.50
CA VAL A 100 19.64 10.16 -8.51
C VAL A 100 19.52 8.89 -7.67
N GLU A 101 18.92 8.97 -6.49
CA GLU A 101 18.72 7.81 -5.62
C GLU A 101 17.81 6.76 -6.24
N ASP A 102 16.70 7.19 -6.84
CA ASP A 102 15.72 6.28 -7.45
C ASP A 102 16.28 5.64 -8.71
N TYR A 103 17.06 6.39 -9.49
CA TYR A 103 17.79 5.86 -10.63
C TYR A 103 18.84 4.83 -10.20
N HIS A 104 19.57 5.09 -9.12
CA HIS A 104 20.51 4.13 -8.54
C HIS A 104 19.81 2.86 -8.03
N LYS A 105 18.69 2.99 -7.31
CA LYS A 105 17.86 1.86 -6.84
C LYS A 105 17.29 1.05 -8.01
N LEU A 106 16.82 1.72 -9.06
CA LEU A 106 16.31 1.09 -10.29
C LEU A 106 17.40 0.26 -10.99
N ASN A 107 18.61 0.81 -11.14
CA ASN A 107 19.73 0.08 -11.72
C ASN A 107 20.13 -1.14 -10.90
N LYS A 108 20.15 -1.03 -9.55
CA LYS A 108 20.39 -2.19 -8.67
C LYS A 108 19.32 -3.27 -8.88
N ARG A 109 18.04 -2.89 -9.00
CA ARG A 109 16.93 -3.83 -9.24
C ARG A 109 17.07 -4.53 -10.59
N ILE A 110 17.38 -3.81 -11.66
CA ILE A 110 17.63 -4.39 -12.99
C ILE A 110 18.76 -5.42 -12.92
N ARG A 111 19.90 -5.06 -12.30
CA ARG A 111 21.04 -5.97 -12.15
C ARG A 111 20.72 -7.22 -11.33
N TYR A 112 19.91 -7.08 -10.28
CA TYR A 112 19.45 -8.21 -9.49
C TYR A 112 18.55 -9.14 -10.31
N LEU A 113 17.52 -8.59 -10.95
CA LEU A 113 16.54 -9.38 -11.72
C LEU A 113 17.18 -10.07 -12.92
N TYR A 114 18.11 -9.41 -13.62
CA TYR A 114 18.86 -10.02 -14.71
C TYR A 114 19.65 -11.25 -14.25
N ARG A 115 20.37 -11.15 -13.12
CA ARG A 115 21.08 -12.30 -12.55
C ARG A 115 20.10 -13.40 -12.11
N ARG A 116 19.01 -13.03 -11.44
CA ARG A 116 18.04 -14.01 -10.93
C ARG A 116 17.40 -14.79 -12.06
N PHE A 117 16.82 -14.13 -13.07
CA PHE A 117 16.12 -14.82 -14.16
C PHE A 117 17.05 -15.62 -15.08
N ASN A 118 18.27 -15.13 -15.34
CA ASN A 118 19.16 -15.76 -16.31
C ASN A 118 20.21 -16.70 -15.71
N ARG A 119 20.40 -16.70 -14.39
CA ARG A 119 21.38 -17.58 -13.71
C ARG A 119 20.75 -18.53 -12.70
N THR A 120 19.50 -18.30 -12.28
CA THR A 120 18.86 -19.11 -11.25
C THR A 120 17.45 -19.50 -11.67
N GLY A 121 17.17 -20.79 -11.73
CA GLY A 121 15.85 -21.31 -12.06
C GLY A 121 15.79 -22.80 -11.77
N LYS A 122 14.61 -23.29 -11.37
CA LYS A 122 14.36 -24.74 -11.22
C LYS A 122 14.17 -25.41 -12.57
N HIS A 123 13.42 -24.74 -13.44
CA HIS A 123 13.19 -25.18 -14.81
C HIS A 123 14.23 -24.48 -15.69
N ARG A 124 15.26 -25.22 -16.05
CA ARG A 124 16.29 -24.79 -16.98
C ARG A 124 16.91 -26.00 -17.65
#